data_AF-A0A8S9GI32-F1
#
_entry.id   AF-A0A8S9GI32-F1
#
_cell.length_a   1.000
_cell.length_b   1.000
_cell.length_c   1.000
_cell.angle_alpha   90.00
_cell.angle_beta   90.00
_cell.angle_gamma   90.00
#
_symmetry.space_group_name_H-M   'P 1'
#
loop_
_entity.id
_entity.type
_entity.pdbx_description
1 polymer ?
#
loop_
_entity_poly.entity_id
_entity_poly.type
_entity_poly.pdbx_seq_one_letter_code
_entity_poly.pdbx_strand_id
1 'polypeptide(L)' 'MSPREVCEGLGLLDLKNRKWHIQGTCALQGDGLYEGLDWLSSTLTEVRAAGYSSVGPSF' A
#
# COMPACT_ATOMS: atom_id res chain seq x y z
N MET A 1 -7.52 18.27 0.67
CA MET A 1 -6.11 17.88 0.62
C MET A 1 -5.90 16.98 -0.57
N SER A 2 -4.89 17.27 -1.37
CA SER A 2 -4.48 16.40 -2.46
C SER A 2 -3.63 15.23 -1.92
N PRO A 3 -3.65 14.06 -2.58
CA PRO A 3 -2.73 12.98 -2.28
C PRO A 3 -1.25 13.39 -2.31
N ARG A 4 -0.89 14.35 -3.16
CA ARG A 4 0.47 14.88 -3.26
C ARG A 4 0.92 15.58 -1.98
N GLU A 5 0.12 16.50 -1.45
CA GLU A 5 0.45 17.23 -0.22
C GLU A 5 0.60 16.28 0.98
N VAL A 6 -0.24 15.25 1.05
CA VAL A 6 -0.15 14.22 2.10
C VAL A 6 1.08 13.34 1.93
N CYS A 7 1.43 12.97 0.69
CA CYS A 7 2.63 12.22 0.36
C CYS A 7 3.90 12.95 0.83
N GLU A 8 3.99 14.25 0.54
CA GLU A 8 5.09 15.11 0.96
C GLU A 8 5.11 15.30 2.48
N GLY A 9 3.97 15.58 3.10
CA GLY A 9 3.86 15.78 4.56
C GLY A 9 4.19 14.54 5.40
N LEU A 10 4.00 13.34 4.84
CA LEU A 10 4.34 12.07 5.48
C LEU A 10 5.73 11.53 5.08
N GLY A 11 6.45 12.21 4.19
CA GLY A 11 7.78 11.79 3.73
C GLY A 11 7.76 10.44 3.00
N LEU A 12 6.67 10.11 2.30
CA LEU A 12 6.55 8.79 1.65
C LEU A 12 7.60 8.59 0.55
N LEU A 13 8.02 9.68 -0.11
CA LEU A 13 9.06 9.66 -1.14
C LEU A 13 10.42 9.17 -0.62
N ASP A 14 10.69 9.29 0.69
CA ASP A 14 11.94 8.87 1.30
C ASP A 14 11.95 7.37 1.68
N LEU A 15 10.79 6.70 1.63
CA LEU A 15 10.66 5.28 1.91
C LEU A 15 11.13 4.44 0.72
N LYS A 16 12.42 4.10 0.69
CA LYS A 16 13.04 3.28 -0.37
C LYS A 16 12.98 1.77 -0.13
N ASN A 17 12.83 1.34 1.13
CA ASN A 17 12.93 -0.08 1.53
C ASN A 17 11.58 -0.80 1.63
N ARG A 18 10.48 -0.15 1.23
CA ARG A 18 9.14 -0.76 1.23
C ARG A 18 8.29 -0.14 0.12
N LYS A 19 7.43 -0.95 -0.49
CA LYS A 19 6.39 -0.44 -1.39
C LYS A 19 5.36 0.34 -0.57
N TRP A 20 4.92 1.45 -1.12
CA TRP A 20 3.88 2.32 -0.56
C TRP A 20 3.01 2.85 -1.69
N HIS A 21 1.81 3.30 -1.33
CA HIS A 21 0.86 3.91 -2.25
C HIS A 21 -0.04 4.86 -1.47
N ILE A 22 -0.49 5.90 -2.16
CA ILE A 22 -1.42 6.88 -1.61
C ILE A 22 -2.61 6.99 -2.53
N GLN A 23 -3.80 6.78 -1.97
CA GLN A 23 -5.06 6.82 -2.67
C GLN A 23 -5.97 7.84 -2.00
N GLY A 24 -6.45 8.81 -2.78
CA GLY A 24 -7.50 9.70 -2.32
C GLY A 24 -8.78 8.90 -2.11
N THR A 25 -9.44 9.06 -0.96
CA THR A 25 -10.64 8.29 -0.63
C THR A 25 -11.69 9.14 0.09
N CYS A 26 -12.96 8.83 -0.18
CA CYS A 26 -14.11 9.32 0.58
C CYS A 26 -14.85 8.12 1.17
N ALA A 27 -14.65 7.82 2.45
CA ALA A 27 -15.21 6.62 3.09
C ALA A 27 -16.76 6.59 3.07
N LEU A 28 -17.41 7.76 3.10
CA LEU A 28 -18.88 7.85 3.07
C LEU A 28 -19.46 7.55 1.69
N GLN A 29 -18.74 7.90 0.63
CA GLN A 29 -19.17 7.68 -0.76
C GLN A 29 -18.62 6.36 -1.33
N GLY A 30 -17.57 5.82 -0.71
CA GLY A 30 -16.87 4.61 -1.15
C GLY A 30 -15.76 4.88 -2.17
N ASP A 31 -15.55 6.13 -2.58
CA ASP A 31 -14.56 6.50 -3.59
C ASP A 31 -13.15 6.12 -3.13
N GLY A 32 -12.35 5.56 -4.05
CA GLY A 32 -10.95 5.24 -3.81
C GLY A 32 -10.69 3.98 -2.98
N LEU A 33 -11.73 3.36 -2.40
CA LEU A 33 -11.56 2.16 -1.58
C LEU A 33 -11.15 0.97 -2.43
N TYR A 34 -11.81 0.77 -3.57
CA TYR A 34 -11.52 -0.36 -4.46
C TYR A 34 -10.13 -0.25 -5.05
N GLU A 35 -9.74 0.94 -5.50
CA GLU A 35 -8.42 1.22 -6.07
C GLU A 35 -7.31 1.00 -5.04
N GLY A 36 -7.51 1.47 -3.81
CA GLY A 36 -6.55 1.28 -2.72
C GLY A 36 -6.39 -0.18 -2.32
N LEU A 37 -7.51 -0.92 -2.27
CA LEU A 37 -7.52 -2.35 -1.92
C LEU A 37 -6.97 -3.22 -3.07
N ASP A 38 -7.24 -2.87 -4.31
CA ASP A 38 -6.71 -3.54 -5.50
C ASP A 38 -5.18 -3.43 -5.53
N TRP A 39 -4.65 -2.22 -5.32
CA TRP A 39 -3.21 -2.00 -5.21
C TRP A 39 -2.58 -2.83 -4.09
N LEU A 40 -3.24 -2.89 -2.92
CA LEU A 40 -2.75 -3.67 -1.78
C LEU A 40 -2.70 -5.16 -2.14
N SER A 41 -3.77 -5.70 -2.74
CA SER A 41 -3.85 -7.11 -3.10
C SER A 41 -2.80 -7.51 -4.13
N SER A 42 -2.58 -6.68 -5.14
CA SER A 42 -1.56 -6.85 -6.16
C SER A 42 -0.16 -6.79 -5.55
N THR A 43 0.10 -5.79 -4.70
CA THR A 43 1.38 -5.62 -4.01
C THR A 43 1.72 -6.82 -3.12
N LEU A 44 0.75 -7.33 -2.36
CA LEU A 44 0.95 -8.50 -1.50
C LEU A 44 1.20 -9.77 -2.32
N THR A 45 0.53 -9.92 -3.45
CA THR A 45 0.75 -11.04 -4.37
C THR A 45 2.16 -10.99 -4.95
N GLU A 46 2.64 -9.82 -5.34
CA GLU A 46 4.01 -9.61 -5.80
C GLU A 46 5.05 -9.87 -4.71
N VAL A 47 4.80 -9.41 -3.47
CA VAL A 47 5.71 -9.64 -2.33
C VAL A 47 5.80 -11.12 -1.98
N ARG A 48 4.67 -11.85 -2.05
CA ARG A 48 4.65 -13.31 -1.89
C ARG A 48 5.43 -14.01 -3.00
N ALA A 49 5.24 -13.58 -4.25
CA ALA A 49 5.99 -14.12 -5.39
C ALA A 49 7.51 -13.84 -5.28
N ALA A 50 7.90 -12.72 -4.70
CA ALA A 50 9.29 -12.33 -4.47
C ALA A 50 9.98 -13.06 -3.30
N GLY A 51 9.31 -14.01 -2.63
CA GLY A 51 9.98 -14.94 -1.71
C GLY A 51 10.03 -14.53 -0.24
N TYR A 52 9.19 -13.61 0.23
CA TYR A 52 8.91 -13.53 1.68
C TYR A 52 7.97 -14.68 2.08
N SER A 53 8.55 -15.87 2.25
CA SER A 53 7.86 -17.06 2.73
C SER A 53 7.44 -16.83 4.18
N SER A 54 6.15 -16.63 4.42
CA SER A 54 5.57 -16.53 5.77
C SER A 54 5.45 -17.89 6.47
N VAL A 55 6.27 -18.88 6.09
CA VAL A 55 6.36 -20.13 6.82
C VAL A 55 7.34 -19.89 7.98
N GLY A 56 6.82 -19.36 9.08
CA GLY A 56 7.53 -19.45 10.35
C GLY A 56 7.78 -20.93 10.68
N PRO A 57 8.89 -21.29 11.34
CA PRO A 57 9.16 -22.67 11.69
C PRO A 57 8.06 -23.14 12.65
N SER A 58 7.22 -24.06 12.19
CA SER A 58 6.38 -24.85 13.07
C SER A 58 7.31 -25.72 13.91
N PHE A 59 7.40 -25.42 15.20
CA PHE A 59 7.96 -26.34 16.20
C PHE A 59 6.99 -27.49 16.47
#